data_AF-A0A9D3W8T2-F1
#
_entry.id   AF-A0A9D3W8T2-F1
#
_cell.length_a   1.000
_cell.length_b   1.000
_cell.length_c   1.000
_cell.angle_alpha   90.00
_cell.angle_beta   90.00
_cell.angle_gamma   90.00
#
_symmetry.space_group_name_H-M   'P 1'
#
loop_
_entity.id
_entity.type
_entity.pdbx_description
1 polymer ?
#
loop_
_entity_poly.entity_id
_entity_poly.type
_entity_poly.pdbx_seq_one_letter_code
_entity_poly.pdbx_strand_id
1 'polypeptide(L)'
;MTDPFNPVHIMSFSGARRNAAQVYQLVGMRGLMSNPQGQMIDLPIQSNLREGLSLTEYIVSCYGARKRVVDTAVRTSDAGYLTRRLVEVVQHIVVRKTDCGDTRGIFVSPQKRTLPERTFIQTLIGRVLADDI
;
A
#
# COMPACT_ATOMS: atom_id res chain seq x y z
N MET A 1 -27.57 6.19 -5.22
CA MET A 1 -26.11 6.13 -5.53
C MET A 1 -25.61 4.69 -5.80
N THR A 2 -26.52 3.72 -5.78
CA THR A 2 -26.38 2.30 -6.14
C THR A 2 -26.73 2.02 -7.61
N ASP A 3 -26.91 3.07 -8.41
CA ASP A 3 -27.27 2.92 -9.82
C ASP A 3 -26.03 2.40 -10.59
N PRO A 4 -26.09 1.20 -11.21
CA PRO A 4 -24.93 0.60 -11.86
C PRO A 4 -24.32 1.46 -12.96
N PHE A 5 -25.14 2.34 -13.56
CA PHE A 5 -24.74 3.23 -14.65
C PHE A 5 -24.17 4.58 -14.19
N ASN A 6 -24.13 4.87 -12.89
CA ASN A 6 -23.49 6.08 -12.39
C ASN A 6 -21.99 6.06 -12.74
N PRO A 7 -21.44 7.06 -13.45
CA PRO A 7 -20.02 7.10 -13.80
C PRO A 7 -19.08 6.98 -12.60
N VAL A 8 -19.45 7.54 -11.44
CA VAL A 8 -18.66 7.44 -10.19
C VAL A 8 -18.67 6.00 -9.65
N HIS A 9 -19.80 5.30 -9.78
CA HIS A 9 -19.92 3.89 -9.40
C HIS A 9 -19.06 3.03 -10.33
N ILE A 10 -19.19 3.20 -11.65
CA ILE A 10 -18.39 2.47 -12.64
C ILE A 10 -16.88 2.68 -12.40
N MET A 11 -16.42 3.92 -12.17
CA MET A 11 -15.00 4.21 -11.91
C MET A 11 -14.47 3.47 -10.67
N SER A 12 -15.22 3.47 -9.56
CA SER A 12 -14.75 2.88 -8.30
C SER A 12 -14.83 1.35 -8.28
N PHE A 13 -15.84 0.74 -8.91
CA PHE A 13 -16.05 -0.71 -8.87
C PHE A 13 -15.34 -1.47 -10.00
N SER A 14 -15.03 -0.81 -11.11
CA SER A 14 -14.22 -1.40 -12.19
C SER A 14 -12.73 -1.52 -11.85
N GLY A 15 -12.28 -0.93 -10.73
CA GLY A 15 -10.86 -0.84 -10.37
C GLY A 15 -10.05 0.15 -11.21
N ALA A 16 -10.70 0.91 -12.10
CA ALA A 16 -10.03 1.89 -12.97
C ALA A 16 -9.43 3.05 -12.18
N ARG A 17 -10.19 3.65 -11.24
CA ARG A 17 -9.73 4.78 -10.43
C ARG A 17 -10.66 5.03 -9.24
N ARG A 18 -10.08 5.46 -8.12
CA ARG A 18 -10.73 5.74 -6.82
C ARG A 18 -11.10 4.47 -6.04
N ASN A 19 -11.16 4.66 -4.73
CA ASN A 19 -11.59 3.65 -3.76
C ASN A 19 -12.94 4.08 -3.15
N ALA A 20 -13.72 3.14 -2.61
CA ALA A 20 -14.97 3.40 -1.91
C ALA A 20 -14.83 4.49 -0.83
N ALA A 21 -13.70 4.50 -0.09
CA ALA A 21 -13.40 5.55 0.89
C ALA A 21 -13.36 6.97 0.28
N GLN A 22 -12.86 7.12 -0.95
CA GLN A 22 -12.86 8.41 -1.65
C GLN A 22 -14.24 8.80 -2.17
N VAL A 23 -15.10 7.82 -2.47
CA VAL A 23 -16.51 8.06 -2.84
C VAL A 23 -17.31 8.52 -1.62
N TYR A 24 -17.07 7.92 -0.44
CA TYR A 24 -17.69 8.36 0.81
C TYR A 24 -17.37 9.82 1.14
N GLN A 25 -16.14 10.30 0.90
CA GLN A 25 -15.81 11.71 1.13
C GLN A 25 -16.48 12.69 0.14
N LEU A 26 -16.96 12.20 -1.02
CA LEU A 26 -17.64 13.04 -1.99
C LEU A 26 -19.08 13.34 -1.61
N VAL A 27 -19.80 12.34 -1.09
CA VAL A 27 -21.26 12.44 -0.87
C VAL A 27 -21.69 12.14 0.56
N GLY A 28 -20.90 11.38 1.31
CA GLY A 28 -21.07 11.20 2.74
C GLY A 28 -20.20 12.16 3.55
N MET A 29 -20.32 12.04 4.86
CA MET A 29 -19.48 12.76 5.82
C MET A 29 -17.99 12.44 5.59
N ARG A 30 -17.13 13.47 5.58
CA ARG A 30 -15.68 13.28 5.40
C ARG A 30 -15.03 12.55 6.59
N GLY A 31 -15.55 12.77 7.79
CA GLY A 31 -15.18 12.04 9.01
C GLY A 31 -14.08 12.71 9.83
N LEU A 32 -13.41 11.91 10.67
CA LEU A 32 -12.38 12.38 11.60
C LEU A 32 -11.05 12.58 10.88
N MET A 33 -10.35 13.66 11.21
CA MET A 33 -9.01 13.96 10.70
C MET A 33 -7.97 13.84 11.81
N SER A 34 -6.71 13.59 11.43
CA SER A 34 -5.60 13.56 12.38
C SER A 34 -4.91 14.92 12.45
N ASN A 35 -4.46 15.28 13.65
CA ASN A 35 -3.60 16.44 13.86
C ASN A 35 -2.18 16.18 13.31
N PRO A 36 -1.31 17.21 13.22
CA PRO A 36 0.09 17.04 12.78
C PRO A 36 0.89 16.03 13.63
N GLN A 37 0.52 15.85 14.89
CA GLN A 37 1.12 14.88 15.81
C GLN A 37 0.65 13.43 15.55
N GLY A 38 -0.42 13.25 14.75
CA GLY A 38 -1.00 11.94 14.42
C GLY A 38 -2.10 11.46 15.36
N GLN A 39 -2.52 12.27 16.33
CA GLN A 39 -3.69 12.00 17.16
C GLN A 39 -4.97 12.35 16.39
N MET A 40 -6.04 11.60 16.66
CA MET A 40 -7.36 11.87 16.09
C MET A 40 -7.97 13.11 16.74
N ILE A 41 -8.53 14.00 15.93
CA ILE A 41 -9.27 15.17 16.41
C ILE A 41 -10.70 14.71 16.67
N ASP A 42 -11.21 14.92 17.88
CA ASP A 42 -12.54 14.42 18.31
C ASP A 42 -13.72 15.11 17.60
N LEU A 43 -13.47 16.20 16.87
CA LEU A 43 -14.46 16.91 16.07
C LEU A 43 -14.48 16.36 14.63
N PRO A 44 -15.54 15.63 14.20
CA PRO A 44 -15.64 15.16 12.83
C PRO A 44 -16.04 16.28 11.86
N ILE A 45 -15.53 16.19 10.63
CA ILE A 45 -15.99 17.03 9.51
C ILE A 45 -17.30 16.42 9.00
N GLN A 46 -18.41 17.10 9.27
CA GLN A 46 -19.76 16.64 8.94
C GLN A 46 -20.08 16.85 7.46
N SER A 47 -19.58 17.97 6.90
CA SER A 47 -19.83 18.36 5.52
C SER A 47 -19.11 17.44 4.51
N ASN A 48 -19.65 17.37 3.30
CA ASN A 48 -19.10 16.57 2.20
C ASN A 48 -18.45 17.47 1.12
N LEU A 49 -17.66 16.88 0.22
CA LEU A 49 -17.00 17.66 -0.85
C LEU A 49 -17.98 18.20 -1.90
N ARG A 50 -19.20 17.67 -1.96
CA ARG A 50 -20.26 18.14 -2.88
C ARG A 50 -20.95 19.41 -2.37
N GLU A 51 -21.17 19.51 -1.06
CA GLU A 51 -21.82 20.63 -0.35
C GLU A 51 -20.80 21.72 -0.01
N GLY A 52 -19.52 21.36 0.11
CA GLY A 52 -18.44 22.26 0.48
C GLY A 52 -18.07 22.14 1.96
N LEU A 53 -16.92 22.72 2.32
CA LEU A 53 -16.39 22.68 3.68
C LEU A 53 -16.45 24.09 4.27
N SER A 54 -16.83 24.19 5.54
CA SER A 54 -16.67 25.44 6.29
C SER A 54 -15.18 25.79 6.46
N LEU A 55 -14.89 27.06 6.78
CA LEU A 55 -13.50 27.53 6.95
C LEU A 55 -12.73 26.69 7.98
N THR A 56 -13.37 26.36 9.11
CA THR A 56 -12.77 25.56 10.18
C THR A 56 -12.52 24.12 9.74
N GLU A 57 -13.49 23.47 9.09
CA GLU A 57 -13.34 22.10 8.55
C GLU A 57 -12.25 22.03 7.49
N TYR A 58 -12.14 23.05 6.63
CA TYR A 58 -11.10 23.14 5.62
C TYR A 58 -9.71 23.25 6.25
N ILE A 59 -9.52 24.14 7.23
CA ILE A 59 -8.24 24.30 7.94
C ILE A 59 -7.85 22.99 8.67
N VAL A 60 -8.80 22.35 9.35
CA VAL A 60 -8.56 21.06 10.01
C VAL A 60 -8.13 19.98 9.01
N SER A 61 -8.77 19.92 7.84
CA SER A 61 -8.40 19.00 6.77
C SER A 61 -6.99 19.28 6.19
N CYS A 62 -6.53 20.53 6.21
CA CYS A 62 -5.22 20.90 5.67
C CYS A 62 -4.06 20.33 6.50
N TYR A 63 -4.20 20.18 7.81
CA TYR A 63 -3.14 19.60 8.65
C TYR A 63 -2.79 18.17 8.23
N GLY A 64 -3.81 17.31 8.12
CA GLY A 64 -3.63 15.92 7.67
C GLY A 64 -3.12 15.81 6.23
N ALA A 65 -3.59 16.69 5.34
CA ALA A 65 -3.13 16.74 3.95
C ALA A 65 -1.65 17.13 3.85
N ARG A 66 -1.24 18.19 4.55
CA ARG A 66 0.16 18.64 4.57
C ARG A 66 1.08 17.57 5.14
N LYS A 67 0.71 16.94 6.25
CA LYS A 67 1.48 15.82 6.84
C LYS A 67 1.65 14.69 5.84
N ARG A 68 0.59 14.28 5.13
CA ARG A 68 0.67 13.23 4.11
C ARG A 68 1.65 13.56 3.00
N VAL A 69 1.65 14.80 2.50
CA VAL A 69 2.59 15.23 1.44
C VAL A 69 4.03 15.17 1.94
N VAL A 70 4.28 15.69 3.14
CA VAL A 70 5.61 15.67 3.76
C VAL A 70 6.09 14.24 4.02
N ASP A 71 5.25 13.40 4.63
CA ASP A 71 5.57 12.00 4.91
C ASP A 71 5.84 11.22 3.61
N THR A 72 5.13 11.54 2.53
CA THR A 72 5.38 10.93 1.22
C THR A 72 6.75 11.32 0.68
N ALA A 73 7.13 12.60 0.80
CA ALA A 73 8.45 13.06 0.37
C ALA A 73 9.57 12.38 1.17
N VAL A 74 9.45 12.31 2.51
CA VAL A 74 10.42 11.64 3.39
C VAL A 74 10.51 10.15 3.09
N ARG A 75 9.38 9.47 2.93
CA ARG A 75 9.38 8.04 2.57
C ARG A 75 9.97 7.78 1.18
N THR A 76 9.81 8.73 0.25
CA THR A 76 10.41 8.64 -1.08
C THR A 76 11.94 8.73 -0.98
N SER A 77 12.48 9.63 -0.16
CA SER A 77 13.93 9.70 0.06
C SER A 77 14.48 8.46 0.75
N ASP A 78 13.76 7.93 1.75
CA ASP A 78 14.19 6.73 2.49
C ASP A 78 14.19 5.49 1.58
N ALA A 79 13.16 5.33 0.75
CA ALA A 79 13.09 4.24 -0.23
C ALA A 79 14.25 4.32 -1.23
N GLY A 80 14.53 5.52 -1.75
CA GLY A 80 15.67 5.74 -2.66
C GLY A 80 17.01 5.40 -1.99
N TYR A 81 17.22 5.86 -0.75
CA TYR A 81 18.41 5.54 0.03
C TYR A 81 18.56 4.04 0.28
N LEU A 82 17.48 3.36 0.64
CA LEU A 82 17.47 1.91 0.84
C LEU A 82 17.86 1.16 -0.44
N THR A 83 17.26 1.52 -1.58
CA THR A 83 17.60 0.88 -2.86
C THR A 83 19.07 1.08 -3.24
N ARG A 84 19.62 2.29 -3.03
CA ARG A 84 21.04 2.56 -3.25
C ARG A 84 21.93 1.65 -2.39
N ARG A 85 21.65 1.55 -1.10
CA ARG A 85 22.43 0.68 -0.19
C ARG A 85 22.34 -0.80 -0.57
N LEU A 86 21.15 -1.27 -0.95
CA LEU A 86 20.97 -2.64 -1.39
C LEU A 86 21.79 -2.94 -2.66
N VAL A 87 21.80 -2.02 -3.62
CA VAL A 87 22.61 -2.14 -4.84
C VAL A 87 24.11 -2.12 -4.51
N GLU A 88 24.56 -1.22 -3.63
CA GLU A 88 25.97 -1.16 -3.20
C GLU A 88 26.47 -2.48 -2.59
N VAL A 89 25.61 -3.22 -1.87
CA VAL A 89 25.96 -4.54 -1.29
C VAL A 89 25.94 -5.65 -2.36
N VAL A 90 24.98 -5.62 -3.27
CA VAL A 90 24.70 -6.71 -4.22
C VAL A 90 25.46 -6.54 -5.55
N GLN A 91 26.09 -5.39 -5.82
CA GLN A 91 26.72 -5.05 -7.11
C GLN A 91 27.76 -6.06 -7.61
N HIS A 92 28.35 -6.87 -6.72
CA HIS A 92 29.35 -7.88 -7.07
C HIS A 92 28.75 -9.28 -7.35
N ILE A 93 27.44 -9.47 -7.15
CA ILE A 93 26.75 -10.76 -7.35
C ILE A 93 26.42 -10.93 -8.83
N VAL A 94 27.09 -11.89 -9.49
CA VAL A 94 26.89 -12.22 -10.91
C VAL A 94 26.77 -13.74 -11.07
N VAL A 95 25.78 -14.19 -11.84
CA VAL A 95 25.62 -15.62 -12.17
C VAL A 95 26.70 -16.02 -13.18
N ARG A 96 27.63 -16.88 -12.74
CA ARG A 96 28.79 -17.31 -13.55
C ARG A 96 28.72 -18.74 -14.06
N LYS A 97 27.95 -19.59 -13.38
CA LYS A 97 27.83 -21.03 -13.65
C LYS A 97 26.37 -21.43 -13.60
N THR A 98 25.99 -22.43 -14.38
CA THR A 98 24.62 -22.97 -14.44
C THR A 98 24.30 -23.86 -13.24
N ASP A 99 25.28 -24.64 -12.77
CA ASP A 99 25.14 -25.50 -11.59
C ASP A 99 26.40 -25.39 -10.72
N CYS A 100 26.19 -25.23 -9.41
CA CYS A 100 27.26 -25.21 -8.40
C CYS A 100 27.51 -26.58 -7.76
N GLY A 101 26.63 -27.56 -7.95
CA GLY A 101 26.75 -28.93 -7.41
C GLY A 101 26.51 -29.03 -5.90
N ASP A 102 25.91 -28.03 -5.26
CA ASP A 102 25.62 -28.04 -3.82
C ASP A 102 24.28 -28.73 -3.55
N THR A 103 24.21 -29.58 -2.52
CA THR A 103 22.98 -30.25 -2.08
C THR A 103 22.23 -29.48 -1.00
N ARG A 104 22.78 -28.37 -0.52
CA ARG A 104 22.16 -27.57 0.55
C ARG A 104 21.00 -26.74 0.01
N GLY A 105 19.81 -26.97 0.59
CA GLY A 105 18.60 -26.20 0.32
C GLY A 105 18.00 -25.54 1.55
N ILE A 106 16.95 -24.74 1.35
CA ILE A 106 16.13 -24.17 2.42
C ILE A 106 14.79 -24.89 2.43
N PHE A 107 14.43 -25.51 3.55
CA PHE A 107 13.12 -26.14 3.73
C PHE A 107 12.00 -25.11 3.76
N VAL A 108 11.06 -25.22 2.83
CA VAL A 108 9.86 -24.37 2.75
C VAL A 108 8.64 -25.22 3.11
N SER A 109 7.99 -24.94 4.24
CA SER A 109 6.77 -25.62 4.66
C SER A 109 5.56 -24.68 4.66
N PRO A 110 4.35 -25.16 4.30
CA PRO A 110 3.14 -24.33 4.32
C PRO A 110 2.73 -23.95 5.74
N GLN A 111 3.15 -24.73 6.74
CA GLN A 111 2.60 -24.69 8.10
C GLN A 111 3.27 -23.68 9.04
N LYS A 112 4.46 -23.14 8.69
CA LYS A 112 5.23 -22.23 9.58
C LYS A 112 4.77 -20.77 9.53
N ARG A 113 3.83 -20.42 8.67
CA ARG A 113 3.26 -19.07 8.59
C ARG A 113 1.76 -19.19 8.36
N THR A 114 0.97 -18.31 8.96
CA THR A 114 -0.46 -18.12 8.69
C THR A 114 -0.69 -17.58 7.26
N LEU A 115 -0.06 -18.20 6.26
CA LEU A 115 -0.11 -17.79 4.87
C LEU A 115 -1.15 -18.65 4.15
N PRO A 116 -2.05 -18.03 3.37
CA PRO A 116 -2.99 -18.79 2.55
C PRO A 116 -2.25 -19.65 1.53
N GLU A 117 -2.80 -20.82 1.19
CA GLU A 117 -2.19 -21.82 0.28
C GLU A 117 -1.73 -21.23 -1.07
N ARG A 118 -2.44 -20.21 -1.56
CA ARG A 118 -2.07 -19.49 -2.80
C ARG A 118 -0.69 -18.83 -2.73
N THR A 119 -0.31 -18.30 -1.57
CA THR A 119 0.99 -17.65 -1.37
C THR A 119 2.12 -18.68 -1.30
N PHE A 120 1.83 -19.89 -0.84
CA PHE A 120 2.79 -20.99 -0.83
C PHE A 120 3.18 -21.40 -2.25
N ILE A 121 2.19 -21.60 -3.13
CA ILE A 121 2.45 -21.92 -4.55
C ILE A 121 3.28 -20.81 -5.21
N GLN A 122 2.93 -19.54 -5.00
CA GLN A 122 3.70 -18.41 -5.54
C GLN A 122 5.16 -18.40 -5.09
N THR A 123 5.46 -18.90 -3.89
CA THR A 123 6.83 -18.97 -3.38
C THR A 123 7.66 -20.06 -4.06
N LEU A 124 7.03 -21.13 -4.53
CA LEU A 124 7.70 -22.25 -5.20
C LEU A 124 7.98 -21.98 -6.68
N ILE A 125 7.19 -21.14 -7.35
CA ILE A 125 7.35 -20.83 -8.78
C ILE A 125 8.77 -20.29 -9.06
N GLY A 126 9.46 -20.91 -10.02
CA GLY A 126 10.78 -20.50 -10.49
C GLY A 126 11.96 -20.99 -9.64
N ARG A 127 11.74 -21.79 -8.59
CA ARG A 127 12.79 -22.44 -7.81
C ARG A 127 13.09 -23.85 -8.32
N VAL A 128 14.31 -24.32 -8.09
CA VAL A 128 14.75 -25.69 -8.40
C VAL A 128 14.75 -26.53 -7.11
N LEU A 129 14.39 -27.80 -7.22
CA LEU A 129 14.41 -28.74 -6.09
C LEU A 129 15.86 -29.11 -5.75
N ALA A 130 16.16 -29.17 -4.45
CA ALA A 130 17.47 -29.58 -3.95
C ALA A 130 17.59 -31.11 -3.82
N ASP A 131 16.49 -31.76 -3.42
CA ASP A 131 16.37 -33.21 -3.29
C ASP A 131 15.06 -33.67 -3.97
N ASP A 132 15.02 -34.94 -4.37
CA ASP A 132 13.81 -35.60 -4.87
C ASP A 132 12.71 -35.63 -3.77
N ILE A 133 11.45 -35.38 -4.17
CA ILE A 133 10.27 -35.33 -3.27
C ILE A 133 9.61 -36.70 -3.16
#